data_AF-A0A498J281-F1
#
_entry.id   AF-A0A498J281-F1
#
_cell.length_a   1.000
_cell.length_b   1.000
_cell.length_c   1.000
_cell.angle_alpha   90.00
_cell.angle_beta   90.00
_cell.angle_gamma   90.00
#
_symmetry.space_group_name_H-M   'P 1'
#
loop_
_entity.id
_entity.type
_entity.pdbx_description
1 polymer ?
#
loop_
_entity_poly.entity_id
_entity_poly.type
_entity_poly.pdbx_seq_one_letter_code
_entity_poly.pdbx_strand_id
1 'polypeptide(L)'
;MDDETLSKSIIGTIGDVDSYQLPDAKGYSSLLRYLLGITEEERQVRRAEILSTSLKDFKEFANAIDVVKDKGVVVAVASPDDVDAAQKERNDFFQVKKAL
;
A
#
# COMPACT_ATOMS: atom_id res chain seq x y z
N MET A 1 -2.27 -16.17 12.16
CA MET A 1 -0.90 -15.93 11.67
C MET A 1 0.04 -16.45 12.73
N ASP A 2 0.95 -17.34 12.34
CA ASP A 2 2.01 -17.85 13.20
C ASP A 2 3.25 -16.92 13.17
N ASP A 3 4.17 -17.16 14.10
CA ASP A 3 5.37 -16.33 14.31
C ASP A 3 6.34 -16.37 13.12
N GLU A 4 6.41 -17.49 12.40
CA GLU A 4 7.25 -17.62 11.19
C GLU A 4 6.70 -16.74 10.07
N THR A 5 5.39 -16.76 9.85
CA THR A 5 4.72 -15.93 8.86
C THR A 5 4.88 -14.45 9.18
N LEU A 6 4.68 -14.06 10.45
CA LEU A 6 4.91 -12.68 10.89
C LEU A 6 6.35 -12.23 10.62
N SER A 7 7.32 -13.08 10.98
CA SER A 7 8.74 -12.80 10.76
C SER A 7 9.07 -12.64 9.26
N LYS A 8 8.52 -13.49 8.39
CA LYS A 8 8.69 -13.40 6.93
C LYS A 8 8.11 -12.10 6.38
N SER A 9 6.94 -11.67 6.85
CA SER A 9 6.35 -10.39 6.45
C SER A 9 7.24 -9.20 6.86
N ILE A 10 7.75 -9.18 8.09
CA ILE A 10 8.67 -8.15 8.58
C ILE A 10 9.96 -8.11 7.75
N ILE A 11 10.57 -9.28 7.49
CA ILE A 11 11.79 -9.38 6.67
C ILE A 11 11.53 -8.87 5.25
N GLY A 12 10.40 -9.22 4.64
CA GLY A 12 10.01 -8.73 3.31
C GLY A 12 9.93 -7.21 3.28
N THR A 13 9.24 -6.60 4.25
CA THR A 13 9.13 -5.14 4.35
C THR A 13 10.48 -4.47 4.58
N ILE A 14 11.36 -5.03 5.43
CA ILE A 14 12.72 -4.49 5.61
C ILE A 14 13.53 -4.61 4.31
N GLY A 15 13.37 -5.69 3.55
CA GLY A 15 13.97 -5.85 2.23
C GLY A 15 13.54 -4.75 1.25
N ASP A 16 12.25 -4.40 1.24
CA ASP A 16 11.73 -3.29 0.42
C ASP A 16 12.32 -1.95 0.87
N VAL A 17 12.36 -1.69 2.19
CA VAL A 17 12.91 -0.44 2.76
C VAL A 17 14.42 -0.29 2.52
N ASP A 18 15.16 -1.39 2.62
CA ASP A 18 16.62 -1.44 2.46
C ASP A 18 17.04 -1.94 1.07
N SER A 19 16.16 -1.81 0.08
CA SER A 19 16.44 -2.18 -1.30
C SER A 19 17.76 -1.59 -1.77
N TYR A 20 18.55 -2.40 -2.48
CA TYR A 20 19.86 -1.97 -2.95
C TYR A 20 19.74 -0.77 -3.90
N GLN A 21 20.61 0.23 -3.70
CA GLN A 21 20.65 1.44 -4.51
C GLN A 21 22.07 1.78 -4.94
N LEU A 22 22.21 2.12 -6.22
CA LEU A 22 23.41 2.79 -6.74
C LEU A 22 23.51 4.23 -6.20
N PRO A 23 24.69 4.89 -6.29
CA PRO A 23 24.90 6.20 -5.68
C PRO A 23 23.91 7.29 -6.12
N ASP A 24 23.52 7.30 -7.39
CA ASP A 24 22.53 8.22 -7.97
C ASP A 24 21.14 7.98 -7.37
N ALA A 25 20.70 6.72 -7.28
CA ALA A 25 19.42 6.34 -6.68
C ALA A 25 19.37 6.68 -5.16
N LYS A 26 20.49 6.52 -4.44
CA LYS A 26 20.63 6.97 -3.04
C LYS A 26 20.45 8.49 -2.93
N GLY A 27 21.10 9.24 -3.81
CA GLY A 27 20.98 10.70 -3.88
C GLY A 27 19.54 11.15 -4.15
N TYR A 28 18.88 10.54 -5.12
CA TYR A 28 17.49 10.85 -5.46
C TYR A 28 16.52 10.54 -4.32
N SER A 29 16.68 9.38 -3.67
CA SER A 29 15.86 9.02 -2.50
C SER A 29 16.07 9.98 -1.33
N SER A 30 17.29 10.45 -1.12
CA SER A 30 17.61 11.49 -0.12
C SER A 30 16.90 12.81 -0.45
N LEU A 31 16.91 13.23 -1.72
CA LEU A 31 16.21 14.42 -2.18
C LEU A 31 14.70 14.33 -1.96
N LEU A 32 14.07 13.21 -2.30
CA LEU A 32 12.63 13.01 -2.06
C LEU A 32 12.29 13.10 -0.57
N ARG A 33 13.10 12.49 0.30
CA ARG A 33 12.92 12.59 1.76
C ARG A 33 13.01 14.04 2.22
N TYR A 34 14.00 14.80 1.74
CA TYR A 34 14.13 16.22 2.05
C TYR A 34 12.91 17.03 1.60
N LEU A 35 12.44 16.85 0.36
CA LEU A 35 11.28 17.56 -0.18
C LEU A 35 9.97 17.22 0.54
N LEU A 36 9.82 15.98 1.01
CA LEU A 36 8.67 15.51 1.78
C LEU A 36 8.80 15.80 3.28
N GLY A 37 9.91 16.40 3.73
CA GLY A 37 10.16 16.68 5.15
C GLY A 37 10.40 15.45 6.03
N ILE A 38 10.73 14.30 5.43
CA ILE A 38 10.98 13.05 6.15
C ILE A 38 12.36 13.10 6.80
N THR A 39 12.41 13.25 8.12
CA THR A 39 13.66 13.32 8.87
C THR A 39 14.28 11.95 9.11
N GLU A 40 15.54 11.91 9.51
CA GLU A 40 16.21 10.66 9.86
C GLU A 40 15.60 10.03 11.11
N GLU A 41 15.23 10.84 12.10
CA GLU A 41 14.58 10.39 13.33
C GLU A 41 13.25 9.70 13.02
N GLU A 42 12.42 10.29 12.16
CA GLU A 42 11.18 9.65 11.74
C GLU A 42 11.41 8.33 11.01
N ARG A 43 12.48 8.23 10.20
CA ARG A 43 12.82 6.98 9.51
C ARG A 43 13.23 5.89 10.50
N GLN A 44 13.99 6.24 11.53
CA GLN A 44 14.40 5.30 12.56
C GLN A 44 13.20 4.84 13.40
N VAL A 45 12.29 5.74 13.74
CA VAL A 45 11.03 5.39 14.43
C VAL A 45 10.22 4.40 13.58
N ARG A 46 9.95 4.73 12.31
CA ARG A 46 9.22 3.82 11.39
C ARG A 46 9.90 2.46 11.25
N ARG A 47 11.24 2.43 11.18
CA ARG A 47 12.00 1.16 11.12
C ARG A 47 11.80 0.34 12.39
N ALA A 48 11.86 0.97 13.56
CA ALA A 48 11.62 0.29 14.83
C ALA A 48 10.19 -0.27 14.91
N GLU A 49 9.19 0.48 14.43
CA GLU A 49 7.79 0.04 14.35
C GLU A 49 7.59 -1.16 13.41
N ILE A 50 8.26 -1.18 12.25
CA ILE A 50 8.25 -2.35 11.35
C ILE A 50 8.81 -3.59 12.07
N LEU A 51 9.95 -3.44 12.76
CA LEU A 51 10.61 -4.55 13.43
C LEU A 51 9.85 -5.05 14.67
N SER A 52 9.04 -4.19 15.31
CA SER A 52 8.24 -4.52 16.48
C SER A 52 6.79 -4.91 16.16
N THR A 53 6.43 -4.98 14.88
CA THR A 53 5.08 -5.33 14.43
C THR A 53 4.65 -6.68 15.01
N SER A 54 3.40 -6.73 15.48
CA SER A 54 2.80 -7.85 16.19
C SER A 54 1.47 -8.28 15.56
N LEU A 55 0.92 -9.40 16.01
CA LEU A 55 -0.41 -9.86 15.56
C LEU A 55 -1.53 -8.84 15.87
N LYS A 56 -1.36 -8.01 16.92
CA LYS A 56 -2.34 -6.99 17.29
C LYS A 56 -2.49 -5.94 16.19
N ASP A 57 -1.38 -5.53 15.60
CA ASP A 57 -1.33 -4.47 14.59
C ASP A 57 -2.09 -4.86 13.33
N PHE A 58 -2.09 -6.15 12.96
CA PHE A 58 -2.90 -6.66 11.85
C PHE A 58 -4.40 -6.50 12.10
N LYS A 59 -4.86 -6.74 13.33
CA LYS A 59 -6.27 -6.57 13.70
C LYS A 59 -6.65 -5.09 13.75
N GLU A 60 -5.76 -4.25 14.26
CA GLU A 60 -5.98 -2.80 14.29
C GLU A 60 -6.01 -2.21 12.88
N PHE A 61 -5.11 -2.65 12.01
CA PHE A 61 -5.08 -2.23 10.62
C PHE A 61 -6.33 -2.69 9.85
N ALA A 62 -6.85 -3.89 10.13
CA ALA A 62 -8.13 -4.35 9.56
C ALA A 62 -9.27 -3.36 9.85
N ASN A 63 -9.38 -2.91 11.10
CA ASN A 63 -10.38 -1.90 11.47
C ASN A 63 -10.14 -0.55 10.76
N ALA A 64 -8.87 -0.17 10.58
CA ALA A 64 -8.52 1.08 9.90
C ALA A 64 -8.90 1.05 8.41
N ILE A 65 -8.73 -0.09 7.72
CA ILE A 65 -9.03 -0.22 6.29
C ILE A 65 -10.50 -0.53 6.00
N ASP A 66 -11.30 -0.95 6.99
CA ASP A 66 -12.74 -1.21 6.82
C ASP A 66 -13.49 -0.01 6.22
N VAL A 67 -13.04 1.22 6.49
CA VAL A 67 -13.63 2.43 5.90
C VAL A 67 -13.57 2.43 4.36
N VAL A 68 -12.58 1.77 3.76
CA VAL A 68 -12.43 1.66 2.30
C VAL A 68 -13.51 0.76 1.71
N LYS A 69 -14.01 -0.23 2.45
CA LYS A 69 -15.14 -1.05 2.00
C LYS A 69 -16.39 -0.22 1.77
N ASP A 70 -16.65 0.75 2.65
CA ASP A 70 -17.88 1.55 2.63
C ASP A 70 -17.73 2.86 1.86
N LYS A 71 -16.54 3.47 1.86
CA LYS A 71 -16.27 4.81 1.29
C LYS A 71 -15.19 4.80 0.21
N GLY A 72 -14.68 3.63 -0.15
CA GLY A 72 -13.69 3.50 -1.21
C GLY A 72 -14.27 3.86 -2.58
N VAL A 73 -13.40 4.42 -3.42
CA VAL A 73 -13.72 4.68 -4.83
C VAL A 73 -13.23 3.51 -5.65
N VAL A 74 -14.10 2.95 -6.50
CA VAL A 74 -13.75 1.84 -7.39
C VAL A 74 -13.51 2.37 -8.79
N VAL A 75 -12.33 2.05 -9.34
CA VAL A 75 -11.96 2.35 -10.73
C VAL A 75 -11.39 1.08 -11.35
N ALA A 76 -11.88 0.71 -12.53
CA ALA A 76 -11.43 -0.46 -13.26
C ALA A 76 -11.18 -0.10 -14.73
N VAL A 77 -10.13 -0.67 -15.31
CA VAL A 77 -9.89 -0.69 -16.77
C VAL A 77 -10.22 -2.10 -17.23
N ALA A 78 -11.24 -2.23 -18.09
CA ALA A 78 -11.80 -3.52 -18.48
C ALA A 78 -12.28 -3.51 -19.93
N SER A 79 -12.58 -4.69 -20.46
CA SER A 79 -13.17 -4.83 -21.79
C SER A 79 -14.60 -4.27 -21.82
N PRO A 80 -15.11 -3.82 -22.98
CA PRO A 80 -16.50 -3.38 -23.09
C PRO A 80 -17.50 -4.44 -22.62
N ASP A 81 -17.25 -5.71 -22.95
CA ASP A 81 -18.13 -6.83 -22.57
C ASP A 81 -18.20 -7.01 -21.04
N ASP A 82 -17.06 -6.89 -20.35
CA ASP A 82 -17.01 -6.99 -18.88
C ASP A 82 -17.68 -5.79 -18.20
N VAL A 83 -17.54 -4.59 -18.78
CA VAL A 83 -18.21 -3.37 -18.29
C VAL A 83 -19.74 -3.55 -18.40
N ASP A 84 -20.22 -4.02 -19.55
CA ASP A 84 -21.64 -4.27 -19.78
C ASP A 84 -22.18 -5.36 -18.85
N ALA A 85 -21.42 -6.42 -18.60
CA ALA A 85 -21.78 -7.47 -17.64
C ALA A 85 -21.87 -6.92 -16.20
N ALA A 86 -20.88 -6.13 -15.78
CA ALA A 86 -20.83 -5.56 -14.44
C ALA A 86 -21.94 -4.52 -14.20
N GLN A 87 -22.30 -3.71 -15.20
CA GLN A 87 -23.43 -2.78 -15.11
C GLN A 87 -24.78 -3.50 -14.99
N LYS A 88 -24.94 -4.66 -15.65
CA LYS A 88 -26.16 -5.48 -15.49
C LYS A 88 -26.28 -6.07 -14.10
N GLU A 89 -25.17 -6.48 -13.48
CA GLU A 89 -25.16 -7.03 -12.12
C GLU A 89 -25.34 -5.94 -11.06
N ARG A 90 -24.68 -4.79 -11.24
CA ARG A 90 -24.71 -3.65 -10.33
C ARG A 90 -25.00 -2.37 -11.09
N ASN A 91 -26.29 -2.11 -11.28
CA ASN A 91 -26.75 -0.96 -12.03
C ASN A 91 -26.28 0.35 -11.38
N ASP A 92 -25.89 1.33 -12.20
CA ASP A 92 -25.39 2.65 -11.80
C ASP A 92 -24.17 2.67 -10.88
N PHE A 93 -23.48 1.54 -10.67
CA PHE A 93 -22.29 1.47 -9.83
C PHE A 93 -21.04 2.08 -10.51
N PHE A 94 -20.87 1.82 -11.80
CA PHE A 94 -19.72 2.30 -12.58
C PHE A 94 -20.09 3.45 -13.51
N GLN A 95 -19.37 4.57 -13.40
CA GLN A 95 -19.39 5.62 -14.42
C GLN A 95 -18.42 5.26 -15.55
N VAL A 96 -18.96 4.88 -16.70
CA VAL A 96 -18.15 4.43 -17.85
C VAL A 96 -17.46 5.61 -18.52
N LYS A 97 -16.12 5.54 -18.62
CA LYS A 97 -15.29 6.45 -19.40
C LYS A 97 -14.54 5.66 -20.47
N LYS A 98 -14.68 6.06 -21.73
CA LYS A 98 -13.91 5.47 -22.83
C LYS A 98 -12.48 6.02 -22.81
N ALA A 99 -11.50 5.12 -22.69
CA ALA A 99 -10.10 5.44 -22.97
C ALA A 99 -9.86 5.43 -24.49
N LEU A 100 -8.85 6.19 -24.94
CA LEU A 100 -8.47 6.36 -26.35
C LEU A 100 -8.10 5.03 -27.02
#